data_AF-A0A9D9PUF7-F1
#
_entry.id   AF-A0A9D9PUF7-F1
#
_cell.length_a   1.000
_cell.length_b   1.000
_cell.length_c   1.000
_cell.angle_alpha   90.00
_cell.angle_beta   90.00
_cell.angle_gamma   90.00
#
_symmetry.space_group_name_H-M   'P 1'
#
loop_
_entity.id
_entity.type
_entity.pdbx_description
1 polymer ?
#
loop_
_entity_poly.entity_id
_entity_poly.type
_entity_poly.pdbx_seq_one_letter_code
_entity_poly.pdbx_strand_id
1 'polypeptide(L)'
;LLGDGSLDFSFSGLKTAVVHYLKGYGPGGRAAGALDPQETRDICASFQQAAVDMLVERLMRAAREVGVERLVVAGGVACNGALRRALKAEAEAEGYDLFIPAPSLCTDNAAMIAAAGAVRLQRGERAGWDLNASAGLPLA
;
A
#
# COMPACT_ATOMS: atom_id res chain seq x y z
N LEU A 1 -0.31 16.77 2.54
CA LEU A 1 -0.14 15.34 2.20
C LEU A 1 -0.98 14.95 0.99
N LEU A 2 -2.18 15.53 0.86
CA LEU A 2 -3.03 15.48 -0.33
C LEU A 2 -3.09 16.89 -0.92
N GLY A 3 -3.03 17.07 -2.25
CA GLY A 3 -3.22 18.40 -2.86
C GLY A 3 -2.49 18.73 -4.17
N ASP A 4 -1.69 17.83 -4.75
CA ASP A 4 -0.86 18.10 -5.94
C ASP A 4 -1.44 17.58 -7.27
N GLY A 5 -2.43 16.69 -7.23
CA GLY A 5 -2.91 16.01 -8.43
C GLY A 5 -2.11 14.76 -8.84
N SER A 6 -0.89 14.53 -8.36
CA SER A 6 0.16 13.70 -9.02
C SER A 6 -0.03 12.16 -9.03
N LEU A 7 -1.12 11.63 -8.44
CA LEU A 7 -1.28 10.23 -7.99
C LEU A 7 -0.21 9.67 -7.02
N ASP A 8 1.03 10.15 -7.05
CA ASP A 8 2.17 9.73 -6.23
C ASP A 8 1.92 9.66 -4.71
N PHE A 9 2.72 8.84 -4.03
CA PHE A 9 2.66 8.60 -2.59
C PHE A 9 3.83 9.25 -1.84
N SER A 10 3.55 9.85 -0.67
CA SER A 10 4.57 10.41 0.22
C SER A 10 4.33 10.02 1.68
N PHE A 11 5.02 8.97 2.13
CA PHE A 11 4.96 8.48 3.51
C PHE A 11 5.97 9.15 4.47
N SER A 12 6.96 9.88 3.93
CA SER A 12 8.00 10.53 4.76
C SER A 12 7.42 11.58 5.70
N GLY A 13 6.43 12.35 5.24
CA GLY A 13 5.69 13.33 6.05
C GLY A 13 4.94 12.70 7.22
N LEU A 14 4.45 11.45 7.09
CA LEU A 14 3.71 10.76 8.15
C LEU A 14 4.63 10.38 9.32
N LYS A 15 5.85 9.90 9.04
CA LYS A 15 6.89 9.70 10.07
C LYS A 15 7.23 11.02 10.77
N THR A 16 7.45 12.09 10.01
CA THR A 16 7.81 13.40 10.57
C THR A 16 6.68 13.96 11.44
N ALA A 17 5.42 13.80 11.04
CA ALA A 17 4.25 14.21 11.83
C ALA A 17 4.20 13.49 13.20
N VAL A 18 4.40 12.17 13.23
CA VAL A 18 4.47 11.41 14.51
C VAL A 18 5.64 11.88 15.37
N VAL A 19 6.82 12.11 14.79
CA VAL A 19 7.99 12.62 15.53
C VAL A 19 7.74 14.04 16.09
N HIS A 20 7.05 14.90 15.35
CA HIS A 20 6.70 16.26 15.81
C HIS A 20 5.65 16.22 16.92
N TYR A 21 4.61 15.41 16.77
CA TYR A 21 3.58 15.18 17.80
C TYR A 21 4.21 14.71 19.12
N LEU A 22 5.10 13.71 19.06
CA LEU A 22 5.83 13.18 20.22
C LEU A 22 6.80 14.18 20.88
N LYS A 23 7.24 15.20 20.15
CA LYS A 23 8.10 16.29 20.65
C LYS A 23 7.32 17.51 21.15
N GLY A 24 5.98 17.48 21.10
CA GLY A 24 5.15 18.62 21.49
C GLY A 24 5.09 19.74 20.44
N TYR A 25 5.50 19.48 19.20
CA TYR A 25 5.47 20.49 18.14
C TYR A 25 4.11 20.48 17.41
N GLY A 26 3.38 21.59 17.52
CA GLY A 26 2.11 21.84 16.82
C GLY A 26 0.86 21.70 17.68
N PRO A 27 -0.34 21.94 17.11
CA PRO A 27 -1.60 21.84 17.85
C PRO A 27 -1.84 20.43 18.36
N GLY A 28 -2.22 20.30 19.65
CA GLY A 28 -2.40 19.00 20.30
C GLY A 28 -1.11 18.20 20.55
N GLY A 29 0.07 18.82 20.35
CA GLY A 29 1.36 18.20 20.60
C GLY A 29 1.52 17.69 22.04
N ARG A 30 2.14 16.52 22.18
CA ARG A 30 2.30 15.82 23.45
C ARG A 30 3.44 16.40 24.30
N ALA A 31 3.26 16.49 25.61
CA ALA A 31 4.34 16.83 26.53
C ALA A 31 5.46 15.76 26.50
N ALA A 32 6.72 16.18 26.65
CA ALA A 32 7.85 15.25 26.65
C ALA A 32 7.82 14.32 27.89
N GLY A 33 7.94 13.01 27.66
CA GLY A 33 7.88 11.99 28.70
C GLY A 33 7.75 10.58 28.11
N ALA A 34 7.84 9.55 28.94
CA ALA A 34 7.61 8.15 28.52
C ALA A 34 6.16 7.98 28.03
N LEU A 35 5.97 7.22 26.95
CA LEU A 35 4.64 6.87 26.43
C LEU A 35 3.99 5.80 27.31
N ASP A 36 2.71 5.98 27.62
CA ASP A 36 1.90 4.89 28.16
C ASP A 36 1.42 3.92 27.05
N PRO A 37 0.95 2.70 27.42
CA PRO A 37 0.53 1.71 26.44
C PRO A 37 -0.70 2.11 25.60
N GLN A 38 -1.57 2.99 26.11
CA GLN A 38 -2.75 3.50 25.38
C GLN A 38 -2.33 4.59 24.40
N GLU A 39 -1.55 5.58 24.82
CA GLU A 39 -0.99 6.60 23.91
C GLU A 39 -0.26 5.95 22.72
N THR A 40 0.52 4.90 23.01
CA THR A 40 1.22 4.13 21.96
C THR A 40 0.23 3.48 20.98
N ARG A 41 -0.87 2.89 21.46
CA ARG A 41 -1.91 2.30 20.60
C ARG A 41 -2.60 3.36 19.75
N ASP A 42 -2.93 4.51 20.32
CA ASP A 42 -3.65 5.58 19.63
C ASP A 42 -2.81 6.23 18.53
N ILE A 43 -1.50 6.40 18.77
CA ILE A 43 -0.54 6.85 17.75
C ILE A 43 -0.41 5.81 16.63
N CYS A 44 -0.30 4.51 16.97
CA CYS A 44 -0.25 3.45 15.97
C CYS A 44 -1.54 3.34 15.14
N ALA A 45 -2.70 3.52 15.76
CA ALA A 45 -4.00 3.52 15.09
C ALA A 45 -4.14 4.72 14.14
N SER A 46 -3.79 5.94 14.61
CA SER A 46 -3.81 7.16 13.80
C SER A 46 -2.84 7.11 12.63
N PHE A 47 -1.63 6.56 12.84
CA PHE A 47 -0.67 6.31 11.76
C PHE A 47 -1.21 5.30 10.73
N GLN A 48 -1.81 4.20 11.19
CA GLN A 48 -2.40 3.20 10.30
C GLN A 48 -3.56 3.80 9.49
N GLN A 49 -4.45 4.56 10.13
CA GLN A 49 -5.59 5.19 9.47
C GLN A 49 -5.12 6.14 8.38
N ALA A 50 -4.23 7.10 8.70
CA ALA A 50 -3.71 8.06 7.72
C ALA A 50 -2.96 7.39 6.54
N ALA A 51 -2.27 6.27 6.78
CA ALA A 51 -1.62 5.50 5.72
C ALA A 51 -2.65 4.74 4.85
N VAL A 52 -3.71 4.19 5.46
CA VAL A 52 -4.81 3.51 4.76
C VAL A 52 -5.59 4.50 3.91
N ASP A 53 -6.00 5.63 4.46
CA ASP A 53 -6.79 6.66 3.77
C ASP A 53 -6.07 7.13 2.50
N MET A 54 -4.78 7.45 2.59
CA MET A 54 -3.98 7.86 1.44
C MET A 54 -3.85 6.75 0.37
N LEU A 55 -3.74 5.48 0.77
CA LEU A 55 -3.69 4.36 -0.17
C LEU A 55 -5.02 4.15 -0.89
N VAL A 56 -6.13 4.23 -0.15
CA VAL A 56 -7.49 4.02 -0.64
C VAL A 56 -7.90 5.16 -1.57
N GLU A 57 -7.74 6.42 -1.15
CA GLU A 57 -8.09 7.61 -1.95
C GLU A 57 -7.35 7.61 -3.29
N ARG A 58 -6.03 7.38 -3.28
CA ARG A 58 -5.21 7.39 -4.50
C ARG A 58 -5.57 6.22 -5.43
N LEU A 59 -5.90 5.03 -4.90
CA LEU A 59 -6.35 3.91 -5.72
C LEU A 59 -7.69 4.18 -6.38
N MET A 60 -8.71 4.60 -5.62
CA MET A 60 -10.05 4.87 -6.17
C MET A 60 -10.01 6.04 -7.17
N ARG A 61 -9.16 7.03 -6.91
CA ARG A 61 -8.89 8.10 -7.87
C ARG A 61 -8.25 7.58 -9.16
N ALA A 62 -7.20 6.78 -9.07
CA ALA A 62 -6.56 6.19 -10.25
C ALA A 62 -7.55 5.29 -11.03
N ALA A 63 -8.42 4.56 -10.33
CA ALA A 63 -9.46 3.74 -10.95
C ALA A 63 -10.43 4.56 -11.81
N ARG A 64 -10.92 5.69 -11.26
CA ARG A 64 -11.77 6.65 -11.98
C ARG A 64 -11.05 7.33 -13.15
N GLU A 65 -9.78 7.70 -12.99
CA GLU A 65 -8.99 8.37 -14.03
C GLU A 65 -8.64 7.44 -15.21
N VAL A 66 -8.40 6.15 -14.95
CA VAL A 66 -8.08 5.15 -15.99
C VAL A 66 -9.35 4.50 -16.56
N GLY A 67 -10.47 4.49 -15.84
CA GLY A 67 -11.73 3.90 -16.28
C GLY A 67 -11.74 2.37 -16.23
N VAL A 68 -11.14 1.78 -15.18
CA VAL A 68 -11.11 0.32 -14.97
C VAL A 68 -12.31 -0.18 -14.16
N GLU A 69 -12.76 -1.41 -14.41
CA GLU A 69 -13.80 -2.07 -13.63
C GLU A 69 -13.24 -2.87 -12.43
N ARG A 70 -11.94 -3.21 -12.45
CA ARG A 70 -11.33 -4.18 -11.52
C ARG A 70 -10.10 -3.60 -10.83
N LEU A 71 -10.01 -3.84 -9.53
CA LEU A 71 -8.91 -3.42 -8.67
C LEU A 71 -8.15 -4.66 -8.19
N VAL A 72 -6.83 -4.66 -8.32
CA VAL A 72 -5.97 -5.73 -7.79
C VAL A 72 -5.00 -5.13 -6.79
N VAL A 73 -5.00 -5.62 -5.56
CA VAL A 73 -4.11 -5.13 -4.50
C VAL A 73 -3.25 -6.27 -3.97
N ALA A 74 -1.94 -6.15 -4.13
CA ALA A 74 -0.93 -7.15 -3.78
C ALA A 74 0.25 -6.52 -3.01
N GLY A 75 1.25 -7.33 -2.65
CA GLY A 75 2.37 -6.92 -1.80
C GLY A 75 2.07 -7.04 -0.30
N GLY A 76 3.11 -7.06 0.54
CA GLY A 76 2.97 -7.41 1.96
C GLY A 76 2.03 -6.51 2.77
N VAL A 77 1.90 -5.23 2.42
CA VAL A 77 0.96 -4.30 3.08
C VAL A 77 -0.50 -4.69 2.82
N ALA A 78 -0.81 -5.41 1.74
CA ALA A 78 -2.14 -5.97 1.49
C ALA A 78 -2.56 -7.02 2.53
N CYS A 79 -1.68 -7.49 3.42
CA CYS A 79 -2.07 -8.27 4.59
C CYS A 79 -2.79 -7.44 5.68
N ASN A 80 -2.74 -6.11 5.62
CA ASN A 80 -3.31 -5.25 6.64
C ASN A 80 -4.85 -5.32 6.68
N GLY A 81 -5.41 -5.68 7.82
CA GLY A 81 -6.86 -5.86 7.99
C GLY A 81 -7.68 -4.57 7.91
N ALA A 82 -7.12 -3.41 8.28
CA ALA A 82 -7.81 -2.13 8.12
C ALA A 82 -7.86 -1.71 6.64
N LEU A 83 -6.73 -1.83 5.93
CA LEU A 83 -6.65 -1.58 4.49
C LEU A 83 -7.64 -2.45 3.72
N ARG A 84 -7.70 -3.76 4.00
CA ARG A 84 -8.66 -4.67 3.36
C ARG A 84 -10.12 -4.27 3.57
N ARG A 85 -10.48 -3.82 4.78
CA ARG A 85 -11.86 -3.37 5.08
C ARG A 85 -12.20 -2.07 4.36
N ALA A 86 -11.30 -1.08 4.41
CA ALA A 86 -11.51 0.21 3.75
C ALA A 86 -11.63 0.05 2.23
N LEU A 87 -10.68 -0.66 1.60
CA LEU A 87 -10.73 -0.97 0.17
C LEU A 87 -12.02 -1.69 -0.24
N LYS A 88 -12.46 -2.66 0.57
CA LYS A 88 -13.69 -3.40 0.29
C LYS A 88 -14.91 -2.48 0.33
N ALA A 89 -15.03 -1.62 1.35
CA ALA A 89 -16.16 -0.70 1.49
C ALA A 89 -16.24 0.29 0.31
N GLU A 90 -15.12 0.92 -0.06
CA GLU A 90 -15.09 1.85 -1.20
C GLU A 90 -15.32 1.14 -2.54
N ALA A 91 -14.75 -0.06 -2.74
CA ALA A 91 -14.99 -0.84 -3.96
C ALA A 91 -16.46 -1.27 -4.10
N GLU A 92 -17.12 -1.69 -3.00
CA GLU A 92 -18.55 -1.99 -2.99
C GLU A 92 -19.41 -0.73 -3.22
N ALA A 93 -18.98 0.44 -2.74
CA ALA A 93 -19.69 1.70 -2.91
C ALA A 93 -19.57 2.28 -4.33
N GLU A 94 -18.42 2.14 -4.99
CA GLU A 94 -18.17 2.62 -6.35
C GLU A 94 -18.42 1.58 -7.45
N GLY A 95 -18.66 0.31 -7.09
CA GLY A 95 -19.00 -0.77 -8.03
C GLY A 95 -17.80 -1.45 -8.70
N TYR A 96 -16.65 -1.48 -8.04
CA TYR A 96 -15.43 -2.14 -8.55
C TYR A 96 -15.29 -3.60 -8.10
N ASP A 97 -14.85 -4.48 -9.00
CA ASP A 97 -14.42 -5.84 -8.63
C ASP A 97 -13.06 -5.80 -7.92
N LEU A 98 -13.04 -6.00 -6.60
CA LEU A 98 -11.81 -5.97 -5.79
C LEU A 98 -11.20 -7.37 -5.58
N PHE A 99 -9.97 -7.56 -6.05
CA PHE A 99 -9.17 -8.76 -5.86
C PHE A 99 -7.99 -8.50 -4.92
N ILE A 100 -8.00 -9.16 -3.77
CA ILE A 100 -6.87 -9.19 -2.84
C ILE A 100 -6.51 -10.64 -2.53
N PRO A 101 -5.27 -11.12 -2.81
CA PRO A 101 -4.88 -12.50 -2.55
C PRO A 101 -5.02 -12.91 -1.07
N ALA A 102 -4.98 -14.23 -0.81
CA ALA A 102 -4.82 -14.75 0.55
C ALA A 102 -3.52 -14.19 1.18
N PRO A 103 -3.46 -13.92 2.50
CA PRO A 103 -2.29 -13.29 3.12
C PRO A 103 -0.95 -14.00 2.86
N SER A 104 -0.94 -15.33 2.78
CA SER A 104 0.23 -16.15 2.45
C SER A 104 0.76 -15.98 1.02
N LEU A 105 -0.01 -15.34 0.14
CA LEU A 105 0.34 -15.03 -1.25
C LEU A 105 0.61 -13.52 -1.48
N CYS A 106 0.40 -12.68 -0.46
CA CYS A 106 0.64 -11.23 -0.56
C CYS A 106 2.10 -10.85 -0.32
N THR A 107 2.81 -11.57 0.55
CA THR A 107 4.26 -11.39 0.79
C THR A 107 5.09 -12.14 -0.26
N ASP A 108 6.34 -11.71 -0.47
CA ASP A 108 7.26 -12.33 -1.43
C ASP A 108 7.36 -13.86 -1.24
N ASN A 109 7.09 -14.60 -2.31
CA ASN A 109 7.03 -16.05 -2.29
C ASN A 109 7.38 -16.66 -3.67
N ALA A 110 7.78 -17.93 -3.69
CA ALA A 110 8.14 -18.60 -4.96
C ALA A 110 6.93 -18.86 -5.88
N ALA A 111 5.71 -18.92 -5.36
CA ALA A 111 4.51 -19.20 -6.16
C ALA A 111 4.17 -18.04 -7.10
N MET A 112 4.38 -16.78 -6.69
CA MET A 112 4.18 -15.62 -7.58
C MET A 112 5.18 -15.62 -8.75
N ILE A 113 6.43 -16.04 -8.51
CA ILE A 113 7.47 -16.18 -9.53
C ILE A 113 7.11 -17.32 -10.50
N ALA A 114 6.68 -18.47 -9.97
CA ALA A 114 6.24 -19.60 -10.79
C ALA A 114 5.01 -19.26 -11.65
N ALA A 115 4.02 -18.55 -11.09
CA ALA A 115 2.83 -18.11 -11.82
C ALA A 115 3.18 -17.13 -12.96
N ALA A 116 3.99 -16.10 -12.67
CA ALA A 116 4.45 -15.16 -13.68
C ALA A 116 5.28 -15.86 -14.78
N GLY A 117 6.20 -16.75 -14.39
CA GLY A 117 7.01 -17.55 -15.30
C GLY A 117 6.18 -18.47 -16.20
N ALA A 118 5.12 -19.09 -15.67
CA ALA A 118 4.22 -19.93 -16.45
C ALA A 118 3.46 -19.14 -17.51
N VAL A 119 2.94 -17.95 -17.17
CA VAL A 119 2.26 -17.06 -18.13
C VAL A 119 3.21 -16.59 -19.23
N ARG A 120 4.45 -16.21 -18.88
CA ARG A 120 5.49 -15.83 -19.85
C ARG A 120 5.87 -16.99 -20.77
N LEU A 121 6.08 -18.18 -20.22
CA LEU A 121 6.40 -19.39 -20.98
C LEU A 121 5.29 -19.78 -21.96
N GLN A 122 4.01 -19.62 -21.57
CA GLN A 122 2.86 -19.83 -22.46
C GLN A 122 2.81 -18.84 -23.63
N ARG A 123 3.34 -17.62 -23.46
CA ARG A 123 3.50 -16.62 -24.53
C ARG A 123 4.73 -16.88 -25.41
N GLY A 124 5.51 -17.93 -25.13
CA GLY A 124 6.76 -18.25 -25.82
C GLY A 124 7.97 -17.46 -25.32
N GLU A 125 7.83 -16.61 -24.30
CA GLU A 125 8.93 -15.84 -23.72
C GLU A 125 9.92 -16.79 -23.02
N ARG A 126 11.19 -16.71 -23.42
CA ARG A 126 12.30 -17.50 -22.87
C ARG A 126 13.55 -16.64 -22.79
N ALA A 127 14.35 -16.84 -21.75
CA ALA A 127 15.64 -16.19 -21.60
C ALA A 127 16.78 -17.10 -22.07
N GLY A 128 17.90 -16.50 -22.50
CA GLY A 128 19.13 -17.22 -22.82
C GLY A 128 19.93 -17.60 -21.57
N TRP A 129 21.02 -18.35 -21.78
CA TRP A 129 21.97 -18.76 -20.72
C TRP A 129 22.77 -17.59 -20.14
N ASP A 130 22.73 -16.44 -20.80
CA ASP A 130 23.34 -15.16 -20.44
C ASP A 130 22.46 -14.30 -19.51
N LEU A 131 21.24 -14.75 -19.17
CA LEU A 131 20.36 -14.05 -18.25
C LEU A 131 21.05 -13.80 -16.90
N ASN A 132 21.03 -12.54 -16.46
CA ASN A 132 21.58 -12.12 -15.19
C ASN A 132 20.59 -11.25 -14.40
N ALA A 133 20.81 -11.10 -13.09
CA ALA A 133 19.97 -10.28 -12.24
C ALA A 133 20.14 -8.79 -12.53
N SER A 134 19.03 -8.05 -12.51
CA SER A 134 19.04 -6.58 -12.51
C SER A 134 18.34 -6.08 -11.24
N ALA A 135 19.10 -5.42 -10.36
CA ALA A 135 18.60 -4.90 -9.09
C ALA A 135 17.64 -3.69 -9.24
N GLY A 136 17.67 -3.04 -10.41
CA GLY A 136 16.82 -1.89 -10.76
C GLY A 136 15.97 -2.16 -12.00
N LEU A 137 15.49 -3.40 -12.18
CA LEU A 137 14.66 -3.78 -13.32
C LEU A 137 13.32 -3.00 -13.31
N PRO A 138 13.04 -2.13 -14.29
CA PRO A 138 11.74 -1.46 -14.40
C PRO A 138 10.65 -2.46 -14.82
N LEU A 139 9.41 -2.15 -14.47
CA LEU A 139 8.24 -2.97 -14.79
C LEU A 139 7.59 -2.60 -16.14
N ALA A 140 7.91 -1.41 -16.67
CA ALA A 140 7.41 -0.81 -17.91
C ALA A 140 8.59 -0.34 -18.77
#